data_AF-A0A348N026-F1
#
_entry.id   AF-A0A348N026-F1
#
_cell.length_a   1.000
_cell.length_b   1.000
_cell.length_c   1.000
_cell.angle_alpha   90.00
_cell.angle_beta   90.00
_cell.angle_gamma   90.00
#
_symmetry.space_group_name_H-M   'P 1'
#
loop_
_entity.id
_entity.type
_entity.pdbx_description
1 polymer ?
#
loop_
_entity_poly.entity_id
_entity_poly.type
_entity_poly.pdbx_seq_one_letter_code
_entity_poly.pdbx_strand_id
1 'polypeptide(L)'
;TLLKSVTTPIIGDVYFLGQTRMLNLYFSPVNFYYVQDPLSKQFTFMLAEVSNTPWHERHYYLVDLSEQDDTPKAFHVSPFNPMDMQYKWRISQPSEHLTLTLSCYKQIKHMVASIDLHRQELTTTNLSTAKKRIPSMTLKTVGGIYWQALKLFIKRTPFYGYAKPATKKPEE
;
A
#
# COMPACT_ATOMS: atom_id res chain seq x y z
N THR A 1 -6.08 -10.39 7.82
CA THR A 1 -7.40 -10.93 7.46
C THR A 1 -7.92 -10.19 6.24
N LEU A 2 -8.33 -10.91 5.20
CA LEU A 2 -8.97 -10.33 4.01
C LEU A 2 -10.39 -9.88 4.36
N LEU A 3 -10.83 -8.74 3.82
CA LEU A 3 -12.21 -8.27 3.98
C LEU A 3 -13.17 -8.88 2.96
N LYS A 4 -12.67 -9.22 1.76
CA LYS A 4 -13.44 -9.82 0.67
C LYS A 4 -13.19 -11.34 0.70
N SER A 5 -14.22 -12.12 0.99
CA SER A 5 -14.19 -13.57 0.81
C SER A 5 -14.28 -13.86 -0.69
N VAL A 6 -13.24 -14.48 -1.25
CA VAL A 6 -13.26 -14.89 -2.66
C VAL A 6 -13.92 -16.26 -2.75
N THR A 7 -15.05 -16.35 -3.44
CA THR A 7 -15.80 -17.59 -3.60
C THR A 7 -15.16 -18.55 -4.60
N THR A 8 -14.34 -18.02 -5.52
CA THR A 8 -13.64 -18.76 -6.56
C THR A 8 -12.13 -18.71 -6.32
N PRO A 9 -11.38 -19.83 -6.49
CA PRO A 9 -9.93 -19.79 -6.36
C PRO A 9 -9.31 -18.82 -7.39
N ILE A 10 -8.43 -17.95 -6.93
CA ILE A 10 -7.64 -17.06 -7.79
C ILE A 10 -6.41 -17.84 -8.24
N ILE A 11 -6.26 -18.01 -9.56
CA ILE A 11 -5.18 -18.81 -10.17
C ILE A 11 -4.38 -17.92 -11.12
N GLY A 12 -3.05 -17.99 -11.03
CA GLY A 12 -2.15 -17.29 -11.92
C GLY A 12 -0.74 -17.16 -11.37
N ASP A 13 0.13 -16.51 -12.15
CA ASP A 13 1.50 -16.21 -11.77
C ASP A 13 1.54 -15.02 -10.81
N VAL A 14 2.28 -15.14 -9.71
CA VAL A 14 2.35 -14.09 -8.67
C VAL A 14 3.59 -13.21 -8.87
N TYR A 15 3.37 -11.91 -9.01
CA TYR A 15 4.40 -10.89 -9.13
C TYR A 15 4.43 -10.01 -7.90
N PHE A 16 5.62 -9.69 -7.41
CA PHE A 16 5.82 -8.84 -6.25
C PHE A 16 6.33 -7.47 -6.64
N LEU A 17 5.70 -6.42 -6.11
CA LEU A 17 6.15 -5.05 -6.16
C LEU A 17 6.27 -4.48 -4.75
N GLY A 18 7.49 -4.20 -4.34
CA GLY A 18 7.77 -3.64 -3.02
C GLY A 18 9.16 -3.06 -2.93
N GLN A 19 9.46 -2.46 -1.78
CA GLN A 19 10.81 -1.93 -1.52
C GLN A 19 11.74 -3.06 -1.06
N THR A 20 13.02 -2.93 -1.40
CA THR A 20 14.07 -3.80 -0.85
C THR A 20 14.71 -3.14 0.37
N ARG A 21 15.19 -3.96 1.31
CA ARG A 21 15.98 -3.45 2.46
C ARG A 21 17.23 -2.71 1.95
N MET A 22 17.49 -1.54 2.53
CA MET A 22 18.62 -0.67 2.15
C MET A 22 19.38 -0.23 3.40
N LEU A 23 20.71 -0.40 3.45
CA LEU A 23 21.55 -0.06 4.63
C LEU A 23 21.01 -0.63 5.96
N ASN A 24 20.53 -1.88 5.94
CA ASN A 24 19.85 -2.52 7.08
C ASN A 24 18.56 -1.85 7.59
N LEU A 25 18.09 -0.81 6.91
CA LEU A 25 16.78 -0.19 7.15
C LEU A 25 15.77 -0.75 6.15
N TYR A 26 14.62 -1.17 6.66
CA TYR A 26 13.48 -1.57 5.85
C TYR A 26 12.26 -0.82 6.33
N PHE A 27 11.67 -0.05 5.42
CA PHE A 27 10.44 0.67 5.66
C PHE A 27 9.56 0.53 4.42
N SER A 28 8.53 -0.30 4.51
CA SER A 28 7.54 -0.46 3.44
C SER A 28 6.15 -0.24 4.02
N PRO A 29 5.53 0.94 3.82
CA PRO A 29 4.18 1.20 4.33
C PRO A 29 3.15 0.32 3.62
N VAL A 30 3.43 -0.08 2.38
CA VAL A 30 2.60 -0.98 1.58
C VAL A 30 3.46 -1.79 0.61
N ASN A 31 3.16 -3.08 0.49
CA ASN A 31 3.69 -3.99 -0.53
C ASN A 31 2.53 -4.47 -1.42
N PHE A 32 2.79 -4.74 -2.69
CA PHE A 32 1.77 -5.17 -3.66
C PHE A 32 2.15 -6.52 -4.26
N TYR A 33 1.17 -7.42 -4.31
CA TYR A 33 1.28 -8.70 -5.01
C TYR A 33 0.25 -8.72 -6.13
N TYR A 34 0.68 -8.96 -7.36
CA TYR A 34 -0.18 -9.01 -8.53
C TYR A 34 -0.34 -10.45 -8.99
N VAL A 35 -1.54 -10.81 -9.43
CA VAL A 35 -1.81 -12.09 -10.08
C VAL A 35 -1.96 -11.85 -11.58
N GLN A 36 -1.12 -12.51 -12.37
CA GLN A 36 -1.19 -12.50 -13.82
C GLN A 36 -1.84 -13.78 -14.31
N ASP A 37 -2.83 -13.65 -15.18
CA ASP A 37 -3.40 -14.79 -15.89
C ASP A 37 -2.38 -15.36 -16.90
N PRO A 38 -2.02 -16.66 -16.82
CA PRO A 38 -0.95 -17.22 -17.66
C PRO A 38 -1.27 -17.21 -19.17
N LEU A 39 -2.54 -17.23 -19.55
CA LEU A 39 -3.00 -17.32 -20.94
C LEU A 39 -3.08 -15.94 -21.60
N SER A 40 -3.83 -15.02 -20.99
CA SER A 40 -4.03 -13.66 -21.50
C SER A 40 -2.88 -12.70 -21.19
N LYS A 41 -2.01 -13.06 -20.24
CA LYS A 41 -0.93 -12.20 -19.70
C LYS A 41 -1.43 -10.90 -19.07
N GLN A 42 -2.72 -10.79 -18.77
CA GLN A 42 -3.27 -9.63 -18.05
C GLN A 42 -3.24 -9.85 -16.54
N PHE A 43 -3.07 -8.76 -15.79
CA PHE A 43 -3.16 -8.82 -14.34
C PHE A 43 -4.62 -8.71 -13.91
N THR A 44 -5.07 -9.70 -13.15
CA THR A 44 -6.48 -9.86 -12.74
C THR A 44 -6.72 -9.30 -11.34
N PHE A 45 -5.80 -9.56 -10.41
CA PHE A 45 -5.93 -9.11 -9.02
C PHE A 45 -4.65 -8.46 -8.51
N MET A 46 -4.82 -7.55 -7.55
CA MET A 46 -3.76 -6.99 -6.74
C MET A 46 -4.09 -7.16 -5.26
N LEU A 47 -3.16 -7.71 -4.48
CA LEU A 47 -3.20 -7.77 -3.04
C LEU A 47 -2.26 -6.70 -2.46
N ALA A 48 -2.82 -5.69 -1.80
CA ALA A 48 -2.06 -4.69 -1.06
C ALA A 48 -1.88 -5.13 0.40
N GLU A 49 -0.65 -5.49 0.77
CA GLU A 49 -0.22 -5.71 2.16
C GLU A 49 0.17 -4.37 2.76
N VAL A 50 -0.61 -3.89 3.72
CA VAL A 50 -0.38 -2.62 4.40
C VAL A 50 0.13 -2.89 5.81
N SER A 51 1.21 -2.21 6.20
CA SER A 51 1.80 -2.34 7.54
C SER A 51 1.61 -1.06 8.35
N ASN A 52 1.23 -1.17 9.63
CA ASN A 52 1.18 -0.02 10.53
C ASN A 52 2.53 0.14 11.26
N THR A 53 3.10 1.34 11.19
CA THR A 53 4.35 1.65 11.90
C THR A 53 3.98 2.60 13.05
N PRO A 54 4.41 2.35 14.30
CA PRO A 54 5.41 1.36 14.74
C PRO A 54 4.84 0.01 15.24
N TRP A 55 3.54 -0.25 15.12
CA TRP A 55 2.92 -1.44 15.74
C TRP A 55 3.16 -2.78 15.02
N HIS A 56 3.72 -2.75 13.80
CA HIS A 56 4.13 -3.92 13.01
C HIS A 56 3.02 -4.94 12.70
N GLU A 57 1.77 -4.51 12.74
CA GLU A 57 0.62 -5.30 12.29
C GLU A 57 0.46 -5.15 10.77
N ARG A 58 -0.24 -6.11 10.17
CA ARG A 58 -0.49 -6.15 8.73
C ARG A 58 -1.96 -6.36 8.42
N HIS A 59 -2.39 -5.72 7.35
CA HIS A 59 -3.71 -5.92 6.78
C HIS A 59 -3.61 -6.06 5.26
N TYR A 60 -4.54 -6.79 4.67
CA TYR A 60 -4.52 -7.12 3.25
C TYR A 60 -5.81 -6.64 2.58
N TYR A 61 -5.67 -5.80 1.56
CA TYR A 61 -6.76 -5.42 0.67
C TYR A 61 -6.60 -6.16 -0.63
N LEU A 62 -7.60 -6.97 -1.01
CA LEU A 62 -7.68 -7.58 -2.32
C LEU A 62 -8.47 -6.67 -3.25
N VAL A 63 -7.90 -6.36 -4.40
CA VAL A 63 -8.48 -5.49 -5.42
C VAL A 63 -8.57 -6.27 -6.72
N ASP A 64 -9.77 -6.36 -7.27
CA ASP A 64 -9.99 -6.80 -8.65
C ASP A 64 -9.53 -5.66 -9.58
N LEU A 65 -8.60 -5.93 -10.49
CA LEU A 65 -8.03 -4.89 -11.36
C LEU A 65 -8.96 -4.48 -12.51
N SER A 66 -9.99 -5.28 -12.80
CA SER A 66 -11.01 -4.96 -13.81
C SER A 66 -12.09 -4.04 -13.25
N GLU A 67 -12.56 -4.29 -12.02
CA GLU A 67 -13.63 -3.51 -11.38
C GLU A 67 -13.09 -2.37 -10.50
N GLN A 68 -12.03 -2.63 -9.75
CA GLN A 68 -11.39 -1.71 -8.79
C GLN A 68 -12.36 -1.11 -7.77
N ASP A 69 -13.25 -1.96 -7.24
CA ASP A 69 -14.25 -1.60 -6.25
C ASP A 69 -13.71 -0.76 -5.09
N ASP A 70 -14.55 0.15 -4.61
CA ASP A 70 -14.30 0.86 -3.36
C ASP A 70 -14.26 -0.12 -2.17
N THR A 71 -13.33 0.10 -1.25
CA THR A 71 -13.18 -0.75 -0.06
C THR A 71 -13.22 0.08 1.22
N PRO A 72 -13.85 -0.40 2.30
CA PRO A 72 -13.82 0.32 3.58
C PRO A 72 -12.40 0.36 4.14
N LYS A 73 -12.02 1.50 4.73
CA LYS A 73 -10.76 1.63 5.47
C LYS A 73 -10.84 0.79 6.75
N ALA A 74 -10.31 -0.43 6.71
CA ALA A 74 -10.35 -1.36 7.83
C ALA A 74 -9.04 -1.45 8.63
N PHE A 75 -8.01 -0.68 8.26
CA PHE A 75 -6.73 -0.69 8.94
C PHE A 75 -6.24 0.69 9.36
N HIS A 76 -5.82 0.79 10.63
CA HIS A 76 -5.36 2.04 11.23
C HIS A 76 -3.87 2.24 10.96
N VAL A 77 -3.56 3.07 9.95
CA VAL A 77 -2.19 3.36 9.49
C VAL A 77 -1.73 4.78 9.76
N SER A 78 -2.66 5.68 10.09
CA SER A 78 -2.38 7.09 10.35
C SER A 78 -3.27 7.59 11.47
N PRO A 79 -2.72 8.31 12.46
CA PRO A 79 -3.50 8.88 13.54
C PRO A 79 -4.32 10.12 13.10
N PHE A 80 -4.16 10.60 11.87
CA PHE A 80 -4.89 11.78 11.36
C PHE A 80 -6.04 11.42 10.42
N ASN A 81 -6.20 10.13 10.10
CA ASN A 81 -7.27 9.64 9.22
C ASN A 81 -8.21 8.72 10.02
N PRO A 82 -9.48 9.10 10.23
CA PRO A 82 -10.43 8.28 10.96
C PRO A 82 -10.71 6.95 10.23
N MET A 83 -11.29 5.99 10.96
CA MET A 83 -11.60 4.65 10.42
C MET A 83 -12.85 4.64 9.54
N ASP A 84 -13.77 5.60 9.72
CA ASP A 84 -15.01 5.71 8.96
C ASP A 84 -14.80 6.37 7.59
N MET A 85 -13.97 5.73 6.77
CA MET A 85 -13.59 6.19 5.44
C MET A 85 -13.67 5.07 4.40
N GLN A 86 -13.81 5.47 3.14
CA GLN A 86 -13.79 4.60 1.97
C GLN A 86 -12.51 4.84 1.16
N TYR A 87 -11.86 3.76 0.76
CA TYR A 87 -10.75 3.76 -0.18
C TYR A 87 -11.27 3.57 -1.59
N LYS A 88 -10.84 4.46 -2.49
CA LYS A 88 -11.06 4.35 -3.93
C LYS A 88 -9.73 4.06 -4.60
N TRP A 89 -9.67 2.95 -5.32
CA TRP A 89 -8.48 2.47 -6.00
C TRP A 89 -8.50 2.96 -7.46
N ARG A 90 -7.33 3.36 -7.96
CA ARG A 90 -7.08 3.55 -9.39
C ARG A 90 -5.69 3.01 -9.70
N ILE A 91 -5.65 1.88 -10.38
CA ILE A 91 -4.44 1.10 -10.63
C ILE A 91 -4.38 0.83 -12.13
N SER A 92 -3.29 1.24 -12.78
CA SER A 92 -3.04 0.86 -14.16
C SER A 92 -2.55 -0.59 -14.24
N GLN A 93 -2.73 -1.24 -15.39
CA GLN A 93 -2.08 -2.52 -15.65
C GLN A 93 -0.56 -2.37 -15.54
N PRO A 94 0.14 -3.21 -14.76
CA PRO A 94 1.59 -3.22 -14.71
C PRO A 94 2.19 -3.45 -16.11
N SER A 95 2.97 -2.49 -16.59
CA SER A 95 3.63 -2.52 -17.89
C SER A 95 4.97 -1.77 -17.82
N GLU A 96 5.36 -1.06 -18.88
CA GLU A 96 6.49 -0.11 -18.83
C GLU A 96 6.24 1.05 -17.85
N HIS A 97 4.96 1.38 -17.62
CA HIS A 97 4.54 2.35 -16.62
C HIS A 97 3.52 1.72 -15.67
N LEU A 98 3.60 2.08 -14.40
CA LEU A 98 2.62 1.69 -13.39
C LEU A 98 2.26 2.89 -12.53
N THR A 99 0.98 3.25 -12.54
CA THR A 99 0.41 4.24 -11.65
C THR A 99 -0.57 3.57 -10.70
N LEU A 100 -0.41 3.85 -9.41
CA LEU A 100 -1.33 3.43 -8.36
C LEU A 100 -1.73 4.65 -7.57
N THR A 101 -3.03 4.95 -7.50
CA THR A 101 -3.59 6.02 -6.69
C THR A 101 -4.63 5.44 -5.74
N LEU A 102 -4.43 5.71 -4.45
CA LEU A 102 -5.36 5.40 -3.37
C LEU A 102 -5.93 6.70 -2.83
N SER A 103 -7.23 6.92 -3.02
CA SER A 103 -7.92 8.08 -2.47
C SER A 103 -8.75 7.69 -1.25
N CYS A 104 -8.71 8.50 -0.21
CA CYS A 104 -9.45 8.29 1.04
C CYS A 104 -10.60 9.30 1.13
N TYR A 105 -11.82 8.79 1.15
CA TYR A 105 -13.06 9.57 1.16
C TYR A 105 -13.84 9.37 2.45
N LYS A 106 -14.54 10.41 2.88
CA LYS A 106 -15.63 10.31 3.86
C LYS A 106 -16.89 10.92 3.25
N GLN A 107 -16.99 12.23 3.28
CA GLN A 107 -17.96 13.01 2.49
C GLN A 107 -17.26 13.69 1.30
N ILE A 108 -16.04 14.16 1.53
CA ILE A 108 -15.14 14.72 0.53
C ILE A 108 -13.86 13.88 0.44
N LYS A 109 -13.02 14.17 -0.55
CA LYS A 109 -11.69 13.58 -0.66
C LYS A 109 -10.77 14.21 0.39
N HIS A 110 -10.31 13.41 1.36
CA HIS A 110 -9.44 13.89 2.45
C HIS A 110 -7.96 13.68 2.18
N MET A 111 -7.62 12.56 1.54
CA MET A 111 -6.23 12.19 1.28
C MET A 111 -6.12 11.49 -0.07
N VAL A 112 -5.00 11.70 -0.74
CA VAL A 112 -4.56 10.92 -1.89
C VAL A 112 -3.13 10.46 -1.64
N ALA A 113 -2.89 9.16 -1.79
CA ALA A 113 -1.56 8.59 -1.89
C ALA A 113 -1.39 8.05 -3.31
N SER A 114 -0.30 8.39 -3.98
CA SER A 114 -0.04 7.93 -5.34
C SER A 114 1.40 7.47 -5.49
N ILE A 115 1.59 6.45 -6.31
CA ILE A 115 2.88 5.98 -6.79
C ILE A 115 2.83 6.03 -8.31
N ASP A 116 3.89 6.54 -8.92
CA ASP A 116 4.11 6.57 -10.36
C ASP A 116 5.49 5.96 -10.61
N LEU A 117 5.53 4.84 -11.34
CA LEU A 117 6.70 4.02 -11.55
C LEU A 117 6.95 3.81 -13.03
N HIS A 118 8.23 3.86 -13.39
CA HIS A 118 8.72 3.44 -14.69
C HIS A 118 9.51 2.14 -14.50
N ARG A 119 9.21 1.15 -15.34
CA ARG A 119 9.95 -0.11 -15.39
C ARG A 119 11.38 0.16 -15.82
N GLN A 120 12.31 -0.55 -15.20
CA GLN A 120 13.72 -0.56 -15.59
C GLN A 120 14.16 -2.01 -15.65
N GLU A 121 14.88 -2.38 -16.71
CA GLU A 121 15.47 -3.71 -16.81
C GLU A 121 16.49 -3.94 -15.70
N LEU A 122 16.55 -5.18 -15.22
CA LEU A 122 17.46 -5.59 -14.15
C LEU A 122 18.87 -5.82 -14.72
N THR A 123 19.53 -4.73 -15.10
CA THR A 123 20.92 -4.74 -15.54
C THR A 123 21.85 -4.33 -14.40
N THR A 124 23.12 -4.74 -14.48
CA THR A 124 24.15 -4.36 -13.49
C THR A 124 24.27 -2.84 -13.34
N THR A 125 24.15 -2.11 -14.45
CA THR A 125 24.21 -0.64 -14.49
C THR A 125 23.03 0.00 -13.75
N ASN A 126 21.80 -0.47 -14.04
CA ASN A 126 20.60 0.04 -13.39
C ASN A 126 20.60 -0.28 -11.89
N LEU A 127 21.03 -1.48 -11.52
CA LEU A 127 21.14 -1.92 -10.13
C LEU A 127 22.16 -1.08 -9.34
N SER A 128 23.35 -0.82 -9.93
CA SER A 128 24.39 0.02 -9.30
C SER A 128 23.89 1.45 -9.08
N THR A 129 23.18 2.00 -10.07
CA THR A 129 22.58 3.34 -9.99
C THR A 129 21.50 3.40 -8.90
N ALA A 130 20.61 2.40 -8.87
CA ALA A 130 19.56 2.28 -7.86
C ALA A 130 20.16 2.21 -6.44
N LYS A 131 21.22 1.40 -6.25
CA LYS A 131 21.92 1.28 -4.96
C LYS A 131 22.48 2.61 -4.44
N LYS A 132 22.91 3.51 -5.33
CA LYS A 132 23.41 4.84 -4.92
C LYS A 132 22.29 5.83 -4.60
N ARG A 133 21.13 5.73 -5.29
CA ARG A 133 20.01 6.69 -5.15
C ARG A 133 19.04 6.35 -4.02
N ILE A 134 18.72 5.07 -3.84
CA ILE A 134 17.69 4.60 -2.90
C ILE A 134 17.97 4.93 -1.43
N PRO A 135 19.21 4.87 -0.89
CA PRO A 135 19.44 5.15 0.54
C PRO A 135 19.00 6.57 0.93
N SER A 136 19.39 7.57 0.14
CA SER A 136 18.92 8.95 0.33
C SER A 136 17.40 9.05 0.28
N MET A 137 16.77 8.27 -0.61
CA MET A 137 15.32 8.26 -0.78
C MET A 137 14.60 7.67 0.43
N THR A 138 15.01 6.52 0.97
CA THR A 138 14.38 5.89 2.14
C THR A 138 14.43 6.79 3.37
N LEU A 139 15.59 7.38 3.68
CA LEU A 139 15.72 8.31 4.81
C LEU A 139 14.84 9.56 4.60
N LYS A 140 14.80 10.11 3.38
CA LYS A 140 13.92 11.23 3.03
C LYS A 140 12.44 10.87 3.15
N THR A 141 12.03 9.66 2.76
CA THR A 141 10.66 9.19 2.89
C THR A 141 10.24 9.12 4.35
N VAL A 142 11.03 8.47 5.20
CA VAL A 142 10.75 8.37 6.64
C VAL A 142 10.69 9.77 7.26
N GLY A 143 11.71 10.61 7.04
CA GLY A 143 11.73 11.97 7.54
C GLY A 143 10.55 12.82 7.04
N GLY A 144 10.18 12.67 5.77
CA GLY A 144 9.04 13.34 5.15
C GLY A 144 7.70 12.94 5.76
N ILE A 145 7.50 11.66 6.07
CA ILE A 145 6.29 11.17 6.75
C ILE A 145 6.16 11.81 8.13
N TYR A 146 7.22 11.76 8.94
CA TYR A 146 7.21 12.37 10.28
C TYR A 146 7.05 13.89 10.22
N TRP A 147 7.68 14.56 9.23
CA TRP A 147 7.52 16.00 9.05
C TRP A 147 6.09 16.40 8.69
N GLN A 148 5.42 15.64 7.80
CA GLN A 148 4.02 15.88 7.49
C GLN A 148 3.11 15.62 8.69
N ALA A 149 3.37 14.56 9.46
CA ALA A 149 2.66 14.27 10.71
C ALA A 149 2.79 15.44 11.71
N LEU A 150 4.00 15.99 11.89
CA LEU A 150 4.24 17.15 12.74
C LEU A 150 3.49 18.40 12.26
N LYS A 151 3.48 18.67 10.95
CA LYS A 151 2.71 19.80 10.39
C LYS A 151 1.21 19.65 10.63
N LEU A 152 0.66 18.44 10.48
CA LEU A 152 -0.76 18.18 10.77
C LEU A 152 -1.09 18.36 12.25
N PHE A 153 -0.17 17.95 13.13
CA PHE A 153 -0.27 18.15 14.56
C PHE A 153 -0.27 19.64 14.93
N ILE A 154 0.67 20.43 14.38
CA ILE A 154 0.72 21.88 14.58
C ILE A 154 -0.56 22.56 14.07
N LYS A 155 -1.11 22.08 12.95
CA LYS A 155 -2.40 22.54 12.39
C LYS A 155 -3.62 22.07 13.19
N ARG A 156 -3.44 21.37 14.32
CA ARG A 156 -4.50 20.84 15.18
C ARG A 156 -5.50 19.95 14.43
N THR A 157 -5.01 19.18 13.46
CA THR A 157 -5.82 18.15 12.80
C THR A 157 -6.26 17.13 13.86
N PRO A 158 -7.54 16.69 13.87
CA PRO A 158 -8.02 15.72 14.85
C PRO A 158 -7.14 14.47 14.91
N PHE A 159 -6.77 14.08 16.14
CA PHE A 159 -5.94 12.91 16.41
C PHE A 159 -6.81 11.74 16.84
N TYR A 160 -6.73 10.65 16.08
CA TYR A 160 -7.39 9.39 16.35
C TYR A 160 -6.31 8.41 16.79
N GLY A 161 -6.18 8.20 18.10
CA GLY A 161 -5.18 7.27 18.65
C GLY A 161 -5.42 5.84 18.16
N TYR A 162 -4.33 5.11 17.94
CA TYR A 162 -4.42 3.67 17.71
C TYR A 162 -4.92 2.99 19.00
N ALA A 163 -6.08 2.34 18.90
CA ALA A 163 -6.57 1.40 19.90
C ALA A 163 -6.42 0.00 19.33
N LYS A 164 -5.66 -0.86 20.01
CA LYS A 164 -5.52 -2.26 19.58
C LYS A 164 -6.91 -2.90 19.61
N PRO A 165 -7.44 -3.40 18.47
CA PRO A 165 -8.73 -4.06 18.49
C PRO A 165 -8.62 -5.28 19.41
N ALA A 166 -9.59 -5.44 20.32
CA ALA A 166 -9.66 -6.62 21.17
C ALA A 166 -9.67 -7.86 20.27
N THR A 167 -8.69 -8.75 20.44
CA THR A 167 -8.64 -10.04 19.77
C THR A 167 -9.95 -10.78 20.08
N LYS A 168 -10.87 -10.86 19.12
CA LYS A 168 -11.94 -11.84 19.20
C LYS A 168 -11.25 -13.21 19.21
N LYS A 169 -11.40 -13.96 20.31
CA LYS A 169 -11.07 -15.38 20.34
C LYS A 169 -11.77 -16.05 19.15
N PRO A 170 -11.11 -16.99 18.45
CA PRO A 170 -11.82 -17.85 17.52
C PRO A 170 -12.95 -18.53 18.30
N GLU A 171 -14.18 -18.43 17.82
CA GLU A 171 -15.25 -19.32 18.26
C GLU A 171 -14.85 -20.73 17.80
N GLU A 172 -14.78 -21.66 18.76
CA GLU A 172 -14.48 -23.09 18.58
C GLU A 172 -15.58 -23.81 17.80
#